data_AF-A0A8H7XHY7-F1
#
_entry.id   AF-A0A8H7XHY7-F1
#
_cell.length_a   1.000
_cell.length_b   1.000
_cell.length_c   1.000
_cell.angle_alpha   90.00
_cell.angle_beta   90.00
_cell.angle_gamma   90.00
#
_symmetry.space_group_name_H-M   'P 1'
#
loop_
_entity.id
_entity.type
_entity.pdbx_description
1 polymer ?
#
loop_
_entity_poly.entity_id
_entity_poly.type
_entity_poly.pdbx_seq_one_letter_code
_entity_poly.pdbx_strand_id
1 'polypeptide(L)'
;MSPGTTVPPHFHTRFSETLDLVKGSMKVYKTDQPDVGKLEASAQTLQIGDPKIVEPLMYHRYTVEDELTALRVTLIPGDLGFEQILKIMNGLADDKELEKYGDDVILRGIFYELTDTHLIGPTKKMIEDLHATNLLY
;
A
#
# COMPACT_ATOMS: atom_id res chain seq x y z
N MET A 1 -0.77 1.10 -12.98
CA MET A 1 -0.83 -0.20 -12.30
C MET A 1 -1.48 -1.22 -13.22
N SER A 2 -0.97 -2.46 -13.22
CA SER A 2 -1.49 -3.55 -14.06
C SER A 2 -2.78 -4.14 -13.50
N PRO A 3 -3.65 -4.72 -14.35
CA PRO A 3 -4.82 -5.48 -13.91
C PRO A 3 -4.45 -6.52 -12.85
N GLY A 4 -5.27 -6.67 -11.81
CA GLY A 4 -5.04 -7.61 -10.72
C GLY A 4 -4.00 -7.17 -9.68
N THR A 5 -3.41 -5.97 -9.79
CA THR A 5 -2.56 -5.41 -8.72
C THR A 5 -3.39 -5.32 -7.44
N THR A 6 -2.86 -5.85 -6.34
CA THR A 6 -3.49 -5.74 -5.03
C THR A 6 -2.53 -5.15 -4.02
N VAL A 7 -3.06 -4.32 -3.12
CA VAL A 7 -2.35 -3.91 -1.91
C VAL A 7 -2.92 -4.71 -0.74
N PRO A 8 -2.08 -5.25 0.16
CA PRO A 8 -2.56 -6.02 1.30
C PRO A 8 -3.35 -5.12 2.27
N PRO A 9 -4.24 -5.69 3.10
CA PRO A 9 -4.87 -5.00 4.22
C PRO A 9 -3.83 -4.34 5.15
N HIS A 10 -3.95 -3.03 5.36
CA HIS A 10 -3.05 -2.26 6.22
C HIS A 10 -3.70 -0.99 6.77
N PHE A 11 -2.99 -0.28 7.65
CA PHE A 11 -3.29 1.08 8.05
C PHE A 11 -2.01 1.92 8.19
N HIS A 12 -2.18 3.23 8.25
CA HIS A 12 -1.12 4.21 8.50
C HIS A 12 -1.43 4.99 9.78
N THR A 13 -0.40 5.50 10.45
CA THR A 13 -0.49 6.31 11.67
C THR A 13 -0.04 7.76 11.46
N ARG A 14 0.86 8.00 10.50
CA ARG A 14 1.53 9.31 10.31
C ARG A 14 0.79 10.27 9.39
N PHE A 15 -0.02 9.76 8.46
CA PHE A 15 -0.65 10.57 7.43
C PHE A 15 -2.02 10.02 7.03
N SER A 16 -2.86 10.92 6.53
CA SER A 16 -4.02 10.56 5.71
C SER A 16 -3.58 10.31 4.28
N GLU A 17 -4.25 9.39 3.60
CA GLU A 17 -4.03 9.04 2.20
C GLU A 17 -5.29 9.37 1.40
N THR A 18 -5.18 10.22 0.39
CA THR A 18 -6.28 10.50 -0.56
C THR A 18 -6.03 9.75 -1.86
N LEU A 19 -6.99 8.89 -2.23
CA LEU A 19 -6.99 8.08 -3.44
C LEU A 19 -7.85 8.76 -4.52
N ASP A 20 -7.21 9.27 -5.56
CA ASP A 20 -7.84 9.98 -6.68
C ASP A 20 -7.66 9.19 -7.99
N LEU A 21 -8.73 8.54 -8.45
CA LEU A 21 -8.69 7.76 -9.69
C LEU A 21 -8.61 8.70 -10.90
N VAL A 22 -7.50 8.60 -11.63
CA VAL A 22 -7.26 9.41 -12.84
C VAL A 22 -7.79 8.69 -14.09
N LYS A 23 -7.59 7.37 -14.17
CA LYS A 23 -8.03 6.52 -15.28
C LYS A 23 -8.12 5.07 -14.83
N GLY A 24 -9.03 4.31 -15.41
CA GLY A 24 -9.12 2.86 -15.26
C GLY A 24 -10.18 2.46 -14.24
N SER A 25 -9.96 1.34 -13.56
CA SER A 25 -10.93 0.74 -12.66
C SER A 25 -10.25 0.14 -11.43
N MET A 26 -10.73 0.51 -10.25
CA MET A 26 -10.26 -0.07 -8.99
C MET A 26 -11.34 -0.09 -7.93
N LYS A 27 -11.19 -1.01 -6.97
CA LYS A 27 -11.95 -1.01 -5.72
C LYS A 27 -11.07 -0.58 -4.57
N VAL A 28 -11.65 0.21 -3.68
CA VAL A 28 -11.07 0.59 -2.38
C VAL A 28 -11.93 -0.03 -1.30
N TYR A 29 -11.28 -0.52 -0.26
CA TYR A 29 -11.88 -1.15 0.89
C TYR A 29 -11.43 -0.33 2.09
N LYS A 30 -12.35 0.02 3.00
CA LYS A 30 -11.99 0.72 4.24
C LYS A 30 -12.93 0.41 5.39
N THR A 31 -12.37 0.27 6.58
CA THR A 31 -13.12 0.09 7.83
C THR A 31 -12.34 0.69 9.00
N ASP A 32 -13.05 1.04 10.06
CA ASP A 32 -12.50 1.47 11.35
C ASP A 32 -12.20 0.29 12.29
N GLN A 33 -12.36 -0.95 11.81
CA GLN A 33 -12.20 -2.15 12.62
C GLN A 33 -11.04 -3.02 12.12
N PRO A 34 -10.21 -3.58 13.02
CA PRO A 34 -9.11 -4.48 12.66
C PRO A 34 -9.62 -5.88 12.26
N ASP A 35 -10.59 -5.95 11.36
CA ASP A 35 -11.26 -7.18 10.94
C ASP A 35 -11.22 -7.27 9.41
N VAL A 36 -10.50 -8.28 8.92
CA VAL A 36 -10.32 -8.50 7.46
C VAL A 36 -11.66 -8.81 6.79
N GLY A 37 -12.57 -9.53 7.45
CA GLY A 37 -13.89 -9.84 6.87
C GLY A 37 -14.75 -8.60 6.68
N LYS A 38 -14.74 -7.68 7.67
CA LYS A 38 -15.42 -6.39 7.56
C LYS A 38 -14.77 -5.48 6.52
N LEU A 39 -13.44 -5.51 6.43
CA LEU A 39 -12.72 -4.80 5.38
C LEU A 39 -13.13 -5.30 3.99
N GLU A 40 -13.12 -6.61 3.74
CA GLU A 40 -13.53 -7.15 2.43
C GLU A 40 -15.00 -6.82 2.09
N ALA A 41 -15.89 -6.84 3.08
CA ALA A 41 -17.30 -6.47 2.90
C ALA A 41 -17.52 -4.96 2.60
N SER A 42 -16.50 -4.12 2.84
CA SER A 42 -16.59 -2.65 2.65
C SER A 42 -16.29 -2.17 1.23
N ALA A 43 -16.06 -3.09 0.28
CA ALA A 43 -15.63 -2.80 -1.07
C ALA A 43 -16.46 -1.70 -1.75
N GLN A 44 -15.77 -0.68 -2.29
CA GLN A 44 -16.36 0.42 -3.05
C GLN A 44 -15.58 0.63 -4.34
N THR A 45 -16.28 0.74 -5.46
CA THR A 45 -15.64 1.14 -6.73
C THR A 45 -15.25 2.62 -6.65
N LEU A 46 -13.98 2.93 -6.84
CA LEU A 46 -13.50 4.31 -6.88
C LEU A 46 -13.94 4.95 -8.21
N GLN A 47 -14.53 6.15 -8.15
CA GLN A 47 -15.01 6.86 -9.34
C GLN A 47 -14.05 8.00 -9.70
N ILE A 48 -13.87 8.25 -10.99
CA ILE A 48 -13.09 9.39 -11.48
C ILE A 48 -13.78 10.69 -11.05
N GLY A 49 -13.02 11.60 -10.43
CA GLY A 49 -13.54 12.88 -9.92
C GLY A 49 -14.19 12.81 -8.54
N ASP A 50 -14.18 11.64 -7.88
CA ASP A 50 -14.68 11.44 -6.51
C ASP A 50 -13.59 10.79 -5.63
N PRO A 51 -12.57 11.57 -5.22
CA PRO A 51 -11.45 11.06 -4.44
C PRO A 51 -11.91 10.57 -3.08
N LYS A 52 -11.27 9.51 -2.57
CA LYS A 52 -11.56 8.95 -1.24
C LYS A 52 -10.40 9.16 -0.30
N ILE A 53 -10.70 9.75 0.85
CA ILE A 53 -9.75 9.95 1.93
C ILE A 53 -9.78 8.72 2.85
N VAL A 54 -8.59 8.26 3.18
CA VAL A 54 -8.26 7.30 4.21
C VAL A 54 -7.54 8.04 5.33
N GLU A 55 -8.25 8.31 6.41
CA GLU A 55 -7.70 8.88 7.64
C GLU A 55 -6.73 7.91 8.35
N PRO A 56 -5.79 8.43 9.16
CA PRO A 56 -4.95 7.62 10.02
C PRO A 56 -5.78 6.63 10.85
N LEU A 57 -5.19 5.45 11.11
CA LEU A 57 -5.79 4.33 11.83
C LEU A 57 -6.97 3.65 11.13
N MET A 58 -7.36 4.08 9.93
CA MET A 58 -8.32 3.32 9.14
C MET A 58 -7.65 2.19 8.39
N TYR A 59 -8.22 1.00 8.54
CA TYR A 59 -7.80 -0.19 7.81
C TYR A 59 -8.30 -0.08 6.38
N HIS A 60 -7.42 -0.29 5.42
CA HIS A 60 -7.74 -0.15 4.02
C HIS A 60 -6.90 -1.07 3.13
N ARG A 61 -7.37 -1.24 1.90
CA ARG A 61 -6.66 -1.85 0.79
C ARG A 61 -7.31 -1.41 -0.52
N TYR A 62 -6.66 -1.72 -1.63
CA TYR A 62 -7.27 -1.59 -2.94
C TYR A 62 -6.89 -2.72 -3.90
N THR A 63 -7.74 -2.92 -4.89
CA THR A 63 -7.53 -3.84 -6.01
C THR A 63 -7.72 -3.10 -7.31
N VAL A 64 -6.80 -3.30 -8.25
CA VAL A 64 -6.97 -2.90 -9.65
C VAL A 64 -7.74 -4.01 -10.35
N GLU A 65 -8.82 -3.66 -11.04
CA GLU A 65 -9.68 -4.64 -11.72
C GLU A 65 -9.08 -4.99 -13.10
N ASP A 66 -9.85 -4.85 -14.19
CA ASP A 66 -9.55 -5.49 -15.47
C ASP A 66 -8.73 -4.64 -16.45
N GLU A 67 -8.45 -3.38 -16.11
CA GLU A 67 -7.74 -2.45 -17.01
C GLU A 67 -6.58 -1.71 -16.34
N LEU A 68 -5.67 -1.22 -17.20
CA LEU A 68 -4.56 -0.37 -16.79
C LEU A 68 -5.08 0.88 -16.07
N THR A 69 -4.71 0.98 -14.80
CA THR A 69 -5.24 2.01 -13.90
C THR A 69 -4.16 3.00 -13.50
N ALA A 70 -4.50 4.29 -13.57
CA ALA A 70 -3.70 5.40 -13.08
C ALA A 70 -4.40 6.00 -11.86
N LEU A 71 -3.69 6.01 -10.74
CA LEU A 71 -4.13 6.52 -9.46
C LEU A 71 -3.19 7.65 -9.04
N ARG A 72 -3.75 8.76 -8.59
CA ARG A 72 -3.01 9.78 -7.86
C ARG A 72 -3.24 9.55 -6.36
N VAL A 73 -2.15 9.54 -5.62
CA VAL A 73 -2.17 9.45 -4.16
C VAL A 73 -1.65 10.77 -3.59
N THR A 74 -2.36 11.33 -2.60
CA THR A 74 -1.93 12.53 -1.86
C THR A 74 -1.83 12.20 -0.38
N LEU A 75 -0.69 12.50 0.24
CA LEU A 75 -0.44 12.26 1.66
C LEU A 75 -0.48 13.57 2.46
N ILE A 76 -1.25 13.62 3.55
CA ILE A 76 -1.35 14.80 4.43
C ILE A 76 -1.23 14.39 5.91
N PRO A 77 -0.24 14.92 6.65
CA PRO A 77 0.91 15.69 6.16
C PRO A 77 1.77 14.86 5.19
N GLY A 78 2.60 15.52 4.39
CA GLY A 78 3.57 14.79 3.54
C GLY A 78 4.51 13.96 4.41
N ASP A 79 4.97 12.81 3.88
CA ASP A 79 5.76 11.85 4.64
C ASP A 79 7.16 11.62 4.04
N LEU A 80 8.19 11.81 4.88
CA LEU A 80 9.59 11.69 4.45
C LEU A 80 9.95 10.25 4.03
N GLY A 81 9.41 9.24 4.71
CA GLY A 81 9.73 7.85 4.42
C GLY A 81 9.12 7.42 3.09
N PHE A 82 7.92 7.91 2.77
CA PHE A 82 7.31 7.73 1.44
C PHE A 82 8.17 8.33 0.33
N GLU A 83 8.69 9.55 0.51
CA GLU A 83 9.61 10.18 -0.44
C GLU A 83 10.93 9.40 -0.59
N GLN A 84 11.44 8.81 0.50
CA GLN A 84 12.65 8.00 0.46
C GLN A 84 12.45 6.70 -0.31
N ILE A 85 11.36 5.98 -0.08
CA ILE A 85 11.12 4.73 -0.82
C ILE A 85 10.87 5.00 -2.29
N LEU A 86 10.20 6.10 -2.66
CA LEU A 86 10.05 6.50 -4.06
C LEU A 86 11.42 6.74 -4.73
N LYS A 87 12.36 7.37 -4.04
CA LYS A 87 13.73 7.55 -4.54
C LYS A 87 14.45 6.23 -4.73
N ILE A 88 14.33 5.30 -3.77
CA ILE A 88 14.94 3.96 -3.87
C ILE A 88 14.36 3.21 -5.07
N MET A 89 13.03 3.15 -5.19
CA MET A 89 12.36 2.42 -6.26
C MET A 89 12.63 3.03 -7.64
N ASN A 90 12.65 4.36 -7.75
CA ASN A 90 13.02 5.04 -8.99
C ASN A 90 14.49 4.81 -9.37
N GLY A 91 15.41 4.87 -8.40
CA GLY A 91 16.82 4.54 -8.65
C GLY A 91 17.01 3.11 -9.15
N LEU A 92 16.36 2.13 -8.51
CA LEU A 92 16.37 0.73 -8.98
C LEU A 92 15.77 0.58 -10.39
N ALA A 93 14.73 1.34 -10.72
CA ALA A 93 14.11 1.31 -12.04
C ALA A 93 15.02 1.93 -13.11
N ASP A 94 15.65 3.07 -12.81
CA ASP A 94 16.60 3.75 -13.69
C ASP A 94 17.82 2.87 -13.98
N ASP A 95 18.28 2.12 -12.97
CA ASP A 95 19.34 1.13 -13.09
C ASP A 95 18.90 -0.19 -13.76
N LYS A 96 17.60 -0.36 -14.07
CA LYS A 96 16.98 -1.57 -14.62
C LYS A 96 17.12 -2.80 -13.72
N GLU A 97 17.21 -2.58 -12.41
CA GLU A 97 17.37 -3.60 -11.39
C GLU A 97 16.04 -3.91 -10.67
N LEU A 98 15.04 -3.02 -10.74
CA LEU A 98 13.79 -3.13 -9.98
C LEU A 98 13.08 -4.48 -10.13
N GLU A 99 13.02 -5.03 -11.36
CA GLU A 99 12.36 -6.33 -11.61
C GLU A 99 12.99 -7.47 -10.83
N LYS A 100 14.31 -7.42 -10.57
CA LYS A 100 15.03 -8.47 -9.82
C LYS A 100 14.61 -8.52 -8.35
N TYR A 101 14.13 -7.41 -7.83
CA TYR A 101 13.69 -7.27 -6.44
C TYR A 101 12.17 -7.32 -6.27
N GLY A 102 11.42 -7.60 -7.35
CA GLY A 102 9.95 -7.64 -7.32
C GLY A 102 9.38 -8.56 -6.23
N ASP A 103 10.11 -9.65 -5.92
CA ASP A 103 9.74 -10.57 -4.86
C ASP A 103 10.56 -10.51 -3.57
N ASP A 104 11.54 -9.60 -3.49
CA ASP A 104 12.48 -9.51 -2.37
C ASP A 104 11.79 -9.11 -1.06
N VAL A 105 11.90 -9.96 -0.05
CA VAL A 105 11.25 -9.75 1.26
C VAL A 105 11.89 -8.63 2.08
N ILE A 106 13.19 -8.35 1.87
CA ILE A 106 13.90 -7.27 2.54
C ILE A 106 13.46 -5.93 1.96
N LEU A 107 13.40 -5.81 0.62
CA LEU A 107 12.91 -4.59 -0.01
C LEU A 107 11.46 -4.30 0.38
N ARG A 108 10.60 -5.33 0.46
CA ARG A 108 9.23 -5.17 0.99
C ARG A 108 9.20 -4.73 2.45
N GLY A 109 10.08 -5.28 3.30
CA GLY A 109 10.21 -4.84 4.70
C GLY A 109 10.59 -3.37 4.82
N ILE A 110 11.63 -2.94 4.07
CA ILE A 110 12.06 -1.54 3.99
C ILE A 110 10.91 -0.65 3.50
N PHE A 111 10.19 -1.09 2.47
CA PHE A 111 9.01 -0.38 1.98
C PHE A 111 8.01 -0.16 3.13
N TYR A 112 7.59 -1.21 3.83
CA TYR A 112 6.58 -1.09 4.88
C TYR A 112 7.02 -0.23 6.06
N GLU A 113 8.28 -0.31 6.46
CA GLU A 113 8.83 0.52 7.52
C GLU A 113 8.85 2.00 7.11
N LEU A 114 9.37 2.30 5.91
CA LEU A 114 9.45 3.68 5.42
C LEU A 114 8.07 4.29 5.14
N THR A 115 7.09 3.51 4.70
CA THR A 115 5.74 3.99 4.41
C THR A 115 4.80 3.92 5.62
N ASP A 116 5.29 3.55 6.81
CA ASP A 116 4.45 3.36 8.01
C ASP A 116 3.25 2.46 7.73
N THR A 117 3.49 1.36 7.03
CA THR A 117 2.47 0.38 6.65
C THR A 117 2.35 -0.67 7.74
N HIS A 118 1.24 -0.63 8.48
CA HIS A 118 0.92 -1.61 9.50
C HIS A 118 -0.04 -2.64 8.94
N LEU A 119 0.48 -3.81 8.58
CA LEU A 119 -0.29 -4.90 7.98
C LEU A 119 -1.27 -5.54 8.98
N ILE A 120 -2.41 -6.00 8.48
CA ILE A 120 -3.33 -6.90 9.19
C ILE A 120 -3.57 -8.19 8.41
N GLY A 121 -4.09 -9.21 9.08
CA GLY A 121 -4.38 -10.50 8.44
C GLY A 121 -3.11 -11.32 8.14
N PRO A 122 -3.17 -12.26 7.18
CA PRO A 122 -2.10 -13.24 6.94
C PRO A 122 -0.74 -12.62 6.59
N THR A 123 -0.73 -11.49 5.87
CA THR A 123 0.51 -10.82 5.43
C THR A 123 1.31 -10.24 6.61
N LYS A 124 0.64 -9.92 7.73
CA LYS A 124 1.30 -9.43 8.95
C LYS A 124 2.36 -10.42 9.46
N LYS A 125 2.03 -11.72 9.46
CA LYS A 125 2.92 -12.77 9.96
C LYS A 125 4.25 -12.82 9.21
N MET A 126 4.22 -12.60 7.90
CA MET A 126 5.44 -12.60 7.07
C MET A 126 6.45 -11.54 7.52
N ILE A 127 5.98 -10.34 7.89
CA ILE A 127 6.84 -9.25 8.35
C ILE A 127 7.29 -9.45 9.80
N GLU A 128 6.41 -9.98 10.66
CA GLU A 128 6.81 -10.35 12.03
C GLU A 128 7.93 -11.40 12.03
N ASP A 129 7.82 -12.42 11.16
CA ASP A 129 8.85 -13.46 11.01
C ASP A 129 10.17 -12.85 10.48
N LEU A 130 10.12 -11.82 9.61
CA LEU A 130 11.30 -11.10 9.12
C LEU A 130 11.99 -10.26 10.21
N HIS A 131 11.24 -9.62 11.10
CA HIS A 131 11.84 -8.89 12.23
C HIS A 131 12.46 -9.84 13.26
N ALA A 132 11.87 -11.02 13.45
CA ALA A 132 12.37 -12.03 14.37
C ALA A 132 13.74 -12.60 13.94
N THR A 133 14.02 -12.70 12.64
CA THR A 133 15.32 -13.17 12.12
C THR A 133 16.44 -12.15 12.25
N ASN A 134 16.13 -10.85 12.29
CA ASN A 134 17.12 -9.78 12.52
C ASN A 134 17.54 -9.63 14.00
N LEU A 135 16.86 -10.29 14.94
CA LEU A 135 17.24 -10.33 16.36
C LEU A 135 18.23 -11.45 16.71
N LEU A 136 18.70 -12.20 15.72
CA LEU A 136 19.63 -13.33 15.88
C LEU A 136 21.07 -13.03 15.41
N TYR A 137 21.38 -11.77 15.08
CA TYR A 137 22.73 -11.29 14.75
C TYR A 137 23.16 -10.14 15.64
#